data_AF-A0A5J5ICL8-F1
#
_entry.id   AF-A0A5J5ICL8-F1
#
_cell.length_a   1.000
_cell.length_b   1.000
_cell.length_c   1.000
_cell.angle_alpha   90.00
_cell.angle_beta   90.00
_cell.angle_gamma   90.00
#
_symmetry.space_group_name_H-M   'P 1'
#
loop_
_entity.id
_entity.type
_entity.pdbx_description
1 polymer ?
#
loop_
_entity_poly.entity_id
_entity_poly.type
_entity_poly.pdbx_seq_one_letter_code
_entity_poly.pdbx_strand_id
1 'polypeptide(L)'
;MSQHKIEGEYYFGKMEMASGFNFTADGKFQFFFSYGAVDRNATGTFSVTGNTLQLKSDKEPGKDFSVTSQSKQAKGYNLIFKDANAYLLRDILCIFITDGQQKRTYSNDSGEVNMGMAHCDTIYVQHTLFPDVATLIKDKANDNNHFTITLNPSLEQVSFKGIDFTIEDDKTLSCLPNYLLPLEDIKYTKQ
;
A
#
# COMPACT_ATOMS: atom_id res chain seq x y z
N MET A 1 14.85 -4.18 -33.30
CA MET A 1 14.68 -3.11 -32.30
C MET A 1 15.47 -3.54 -31.08
N SER A 2 16.48 -2.76 -30.68
CA SER A 2 17.30 -3.07 -29.50
C SER A 2 16.44 -2.96 -28.25
N GLN A 3 16.34 -4.03 -27.49
CA GLN A 3 15.68 -4.03 -26.18
C GLN A 3 16.49 -3.14 -25.23
N HIS A 4 15.87 -2.13 -24.61
CA HIS A 4 16.54 -1.28 -23.62
C HIS A 4 17.05 -2.15 -22.46
N LYS A 5 18.32 -1.96 -22.10
CA LYS A 5 18.98 -2.75 -21.06
C LYS A 5 18.69 -2.17 -19.68
N ILE A 6 17.61 -2.66 -19.06
CA ILE A 6 17.11 -2.14 -17.78
C ILE A 6 17.94 -2.61 -16.58
N GLU A 7 18.67 -3.71 -16.68
CA GLU A 7 19.40 -4.29 -15.54
C GLU A 7 20.38 -3.31 -14.90
N GLY A 8 20.43 -3.32 -13.56
CA GLY A 8 21.32 -2.47 -12.76
C GLY A 8 20.58 -1.78 -11.61
N GLU A 9 21.35 -0.99 -10.88
CA GLU A 9 20.87 -0.24 -9.72
C GLU A 9 20.50 1.18 -10.13
N TYR A 10 19.31 1.63 -9.75
CA TYR A 10 18.84 3.00 -10.01
C TYR A 10 18.47 3.65 -8.70
N TYR A 11 18.85 4.92 -8.55
CA TYR A 11 18.65 5.66 -7.33
C TYR A 11 17.89 6.96 -7.59
N PHE A 12 16.99 7.28 -6.66
CA PHE A 12 16.32 8.56 -6.55
C PHE A 12 16.47 9.07 -5.13
N GLY A 13 16.94 10.31 -4.99
CA GLY A 13 17.03 11.02 -3.72
C GLY A 13 16.53 12.45 -3.87
N LYS A 14 15.67 12.89 -2.94
CA LYS A 14 15.17 14.27 -2.88
C LYS A 14 14.84 14.63 -1.44
N MET A 15 15.49 15.67 -0.91
CA MET A 15 15.38 16.07 0.50
C MET A 15 15.72 14.90 1.44
N GLU A 16 14.82 14.51 2.34
CA GLU A 16 14.97 13.37 3.28
C GLU A 16 14.48 12.04 2.70
N MET A 17 14.06 12.03 1.44
CA MET A 17 13.55 10.84 0.76
C MET A 17 14.64 10.17 -0.06
N ALA A 18 14.81 8.87 0.12
CA ALA A 18 15.69 8.03 -0.67
C ALA A 18 14.93 6.79 -1.14
N SER A 19 15.14 6.39 -2.39
CA SER A 19 14.63 5.11 -2.88
C SER A 19 15.50 4.59 -3.99
N GLY A 20 15.46 3.29 -4.21
CA GLY A 20 16.22 2.69 -5.28
C GLY A 20 15.66 1.37 -5.73
N PHE A 21 15.99 1.04 -6.97
CA PHE A 21 15.68 -0.23 -7.60
C PHE A 21 16.97 -0.98 -7.90
N ASN A 22 16.91 -2.29 -7.79
CA ASN A 22 17.88 -3.19 -8.41
C ASN A 22 17.11 -4.10 -9.38
N PHE A 23 17.38 -3.98 -10.68
CA PHE A 23 16.80 -4.82 -11.73
C PHE A 23 17.79 -5.90 -12.15
N THR A 24 17.38 -7.16 -12.07
CA THR A 24 18.22 -8.32 -12.36
C THR A 24 17.91 -8.92 -13.73
N ALA A 25 18.90 -9.61 -14.30
CA ALA A 25 18.80 -10.22 -15.64
C ALA A 25 17.73 -11.34 -15.75
N ASP A 26 17.28 -11.89 -14.63
CA ASP A 26 16.19 -12.87 -14.59
C ASP A 26 14.79 -12.23 -14.56
N GLY A 27 14.69 -10.92 -14.83
CA GLY A 27 13.41 -10.21 -14.93
C GLY A 27 12.79 -9.85 -13.58
N LYS A 28 13.59 -9.82 -12.50
CA LYS A 28 13.14 -9.44 -11.16
C LYS A 28 13.61 -8.06 -10.75
N PHE A 29 12.90 -7.47 -9.81
CA PHE A 29 13.33 -6.24 -9.17
C PHE A 29 13.33 -6.37 -7.65
N GLN A 30 14.20 -5.58 -7.03
CA GLN A 30 14.16 -5.26 -5.60
C GLN A 30 14.03 -3.75 -5.48
N PHE A 31 13.28 -3.29 -4.49
CA PHE A 31 13.03 -1.88 -4.24
C PHE A 31 13.17 -1.58 -2.75
N PHE A 32 13.75 -0.43 -2.44
CA PHE A 32 13.68 0.17 -1.12
C PHE A 32 13.19 1.62 -1.22
N PHE A 33 12.55 2.07 -0.17
CA PHE A 33 12.12 3.44 0.05
C PHE A 33 12.35 3.79 1.51
N SER A 34 12.86 4.99 1.76
CA SER A 34 13.05 5.55 3.08
C SER A 34 12.65 7.02 3.07
N TYR A 35 11.80 7.40 4.02
CA TYR A 35 11.41 8.79 4.25
C TYR A 35 11.09 9.01 5.73
N GLY A 36 11.90 9.81 6.42
CA GLY A 36 11.78 10.01 7.85
C GLY A 36 11.93 8.70 8.63
N ALA A 37 10.90 8.29 9.36
CA ALA A 37 10.85 7.04 10.12
C ALA A 37 10.15 5.88 9.37
N VAL A 38 9.82 6.08 8.08
CA VAL A 38 9.11 5.09 7.27
C VAL A 38 10.07 4.48 6.27
N ASP A 39 10.40 3.21 6.50
CA ASP A 39 11.10 2.36 5.55
C ASP A 39 10.11 1.38 4.91
N ARG A 40 10.19 1.25 3.58
CA ARG A 40 9.35 0.34 2.80
C ARG A 40 10.20 -0.40 1.78
N ASN A 41 9.71 -1.55 1.36
CA ASN A 41 10.40 -2.37 0.36
C ASN A 41 9.40 -3.01 -0.61
N ALA A 42 9.91 -3.50 -1.73
CA ALA A 42 9.15 -4.40 -2.58
C ALA A 42 10.09 -5.31 -3.37
N THR A 43 9.57 -6.48 -3.73
CA THR A 43 10.16 -7.36 -4.71
C THR A 43 9.11 -7.73 -5.74
N GLY A 44 9.54 -8.22 -6.90
CA GLY A 44 8.63 -8.73 -7.91
C GLY A 44 9.30 -8.91 -9.25
N THR A 45 8.49 -8.90 -10.30
CA THR A 45 8.96 -9.02 -11.69
C THR A 45 8.72 -7.73 -12.46
N PHE A 46 9.48 -7.52 -13.52
CA PHE A 46 9.27 -6.39 -14.43
C PHE A 46 9.15 -6.85 -15.89
N SER A 47 8.53 -6.00 -16.70
CA SER A 47 8.45 -6.18 -18.15
C SER A 47 8.60 -4.85 -18.86
N VAL A 48 9.11 -4.88 -20.09
CA VAL A 48 9.33 -3.69 -20.91
C VAL A 48 8.50 -3.80 -22.18
N THR A 49 7.67 -2.80 -22.43
CA THR A 49 6.89 -2.66 -23.66
C THR A 49 7.15 -1.28 -24.25
N GLY A 50 7.88 -1.22 -25.36
CA GLY A 50 8.33 0.07 -25.94
C GLY A 50 9.27 0.81 -24.98
N ASN A 51 8.91 2.03 -24.61
CA ASN A 51 9.60 2.84 -23.60
C ASN A 51 8.98 2.74 -22.21
N THR A 52 8.05 1.82 -21.98
CA THR A 52 7.37 1.66 -20.70
C THR A 52 7.94 0.46 -19.94
N LEU A 53 8.37 0.71 -18.71
CA LEU A 53 8.74 -0.31 -17.73
C LEU A 53 7.57 -0.51 -16.76
N GLN A 54 7.04 -1.73 -16.73
CA GLN A 54 5.91 -2.11 -15.89
C GLN A 54 6.39 -3.05 -14.78
N LEU A 55 6.00 -2.74 -13.55
CA LEU A 55 6.37 -3.53 -12.37
C LEU A 55 5.17 -4.32 -11.84
N LYS A 56 5.43 -5.56 -11.47
CA LYS A 56 4.47 -6.42 -10.77
C LYS A 56 5.09 -6.83 -9.43
N SER A 57 4.68 -6.17 -8.36
CA SER A 57 5.10 -6.53 -7.00
C SER A 57 4.58 -7.93 -6.61
N ASP A 58 5.34 -8.63 -5.78
CA ASP A 58 4.93 -9.87 -5.12
C ASP A 58 3.81 -9.61 -4.10
N LYS A 59 3.78 -8.41 -3.51
CA LYS A 59 2.68 -7.95 -2.65
C LYS A 59 1.36 -7.96 -3.40
N GLU A 60 0.37 -8.66 -2.83
CA GLU A 60 -1.02 -8.56 -3.25
C GLU A 60 -1.65 -7.25 -2.72
N PRO A 61 -2.14 -6.34 -3.59
CA PRO A 61 -2.76 -5.09 -3.15
C PRO A 61 -4.07 -5.34 -2.37
N GLY A 62 -4.31 -4.56 -1.31
CA GLY A 62 -5.53 -4.69 -0.51
C GLY A 62 -5.56 -5.90 0.42
N LYS A 63 -4.38 -6.44 0.76
CA LYS A 63 -4.18 -7.57 1.68
C LYS A 63 -3.31 -7.22 2.88
N ASP A 64 -3.31 -5.96 3.30
CA ASP A 64 -2.49 -5.51 4.43
C ASP A 64 -3.11 -5.80 5.80
N PHE A 65 -4.35 -6.27 5.82
CA PHE A 65 -5.09 -6.59 7.03
C PHE A 65 -5.80 -7.93 6.86
N SER A 66 -5.95 -8.69 7.95
CA SER A 66 -6.67 -9.96 7.96
C SER A 66 -7.70 -9.96 9.09
N VAL A 67 -8.94 -10.32 8.80
CA VAL A 67 -9.95 -10.58 9.83
C VAL A 67 -9.65 -11.94 10.48
N THR A 68 -9.30 -11.94 11.76
CA THR A 68 -9.01 -13.16 12.52
C THR A 68 -10.22 -13.68 13.29
N SER A 69 -11.13 -12.79 13.66
CA SER A 69 -12.44 -13.16 14.19
C SER A 69 -13.50 -12.14 13.78
N GLN A 70 -14.73 -12.61 13.63
CA GLN A 70 -15.88 -11.76 13.38
C GLN A 70 -17.13 -12.33 14.04
N SER A 71 -18.03 -11.44 14.47
CA SER A 71 -19.31 -11.84 15.05
C SER A 71 -20.36 -10.76 14.89
N LYS A 72 -21.61 -11.17 15.04
CA LYS A 72 -22.74 -10.27 15.21
C LYS A 72 -22.89 -9.96 16.69
N GLN A 73 -22.79 -8.68 17.03
CA GLN A 73 -23.02 -8.14 18.36
C GLN A 73 -24.13 -7.10 18.31
N ALA A 74 -24.55 -6.63 19.49
CA ALA A 74 -25.48 -5.51 19.59
C ALA A 74 -24.92 -4.23 18.93
N LYS A 75 -25.79 -3.23 18.73
CA LYS A 75 -25.58 -1.87 18.22
C LYS A 75 -24.14 -1.45 17.82
N GLY A 76 -24.04 -0.85 16.62
CA GLY A 76 -22.81 -0.20 16.15
C GLY A 76 -21.84 -1.18 15.49
N TYR A 77 -20.74 -0.64 14.98
CA TYR A 77 -19.64 -1.40 14.38
C TYR A 77 -18.36 -1.22 15.18
N ASN A 78 -17.74 -2.32 15.56
CA ASN A 78 -16.56 -2.37 16.41
C ASN A 78 -15.43 -3.08 15.67
N LEU A 79 -14.33 -2.38 15.45
CA LEU A 79 -13.11 -2.93 14.86
C LEU A 79 -12.01 -2.88 15.92
N ILE A 80 -11.33 -4.01 16.11
CA ILE A 80 -10.22 -4.15 17.03
C ILE A 80 -9.01 -4.64 16.24
N PHE A 81 -8.02 -3.77 16.09
CA PHE A 81 -6.75 -4.08 15.45
C PHE A 81 -5.77 -4.69 16.46
N LYS A 82 -5.01 -5.68 16.03
CA LYS A 82 -4.00 -6.38 16.83
C LYS A 82 -2.70 -6.48 16.06
N ASP A 83 -1.62 -6.09 16.72
CA ASP A 83 -0.26 -6.19 16.24
C ASP A 83 0.68 -6.24 17.45
N ALA A 84 1.87 -6.82 17.30
CA ALA A 84 2.89 -6.80 18.35
C ALA A 84 3.49 -5.40 18.54
N ASN A 85 3.53 -4.60 17.47
CA ASN A 85 3.97 -3.22 17.48
C ASN A 85 2.78 -2.27 17.71
N ALA A 86 2.64 -1.80 18.95
CA ALA A 86 1.60 -0.84 19.33
C ALA A 86 1.65 0.47 18.53
N TYR A 87 2.80 0.82 17.94
CA TYR A 87 2.90 2.00 17.08
C TYR A 87 2.04 1.88 15.82
N LEU A 88 1.83 0.67 15.30
CA LEU A 88 1.03 0.43 14.09
C LEU A 88 -0.48 0.39 14.34
N LEU A 89 -0.91 0.44 15.59
CA LEU A 89 -2.33 0.35 15.95
C LEU A 89 -3.05 1.71 15.84
N ARG A 90 -2.30 2.81 15.83
CA ARG A 90 -2.84 4.17 15.71
C ARG A 90 -3.06 4.56 14.24
N ASP A 91 -3.91 5.56 14.02
CA ASP A 91 -4.08 6.21 12.72
C ASP A 91 -4.43 5.25 11.56
N ILE A 92 -5.10 4.13 11.85
CA ILE A 92 -5.67 3.24 10.83
C ILE A 92 -6.98 3.86 10.36
N LEU A 93 -6.99 4.34 9.12
CA LEU A 93 -8.18 4.87 8.46
C LEU A 93 -9.19 3.75 8.24
N CYS A 94 -10.38 3.91 8.79
CA CYS A 94 -11.54 3.07 8.55
C CYS A 94 -12.59 3.83 7.73
N ILE A 95 -12.98 3.26 6.59
CA ILE A 95 -13.94 3.83 5.64
C ILE A 95 -15.20 2.96 5.68
N PHE A 96 -16.25 3.51 6.27
CA PHE A 96 -17.58 2.89 6.35
C PHE A 96 -18.43 3.42 5.20
N ILE A 97 -19.00 2.52 4.41
CA ILE A 97 -19.87 2.87 3.27
C ILE A 97 -21.30 2.43 3.61
N THR A 98 -22.27 3.32 3.41
CA THR A 98 -23.71 3.03 3.59
C THR A 98 -24.47 3.72 2.47
N ASP A 99 -25.21 2.97 1.65
CA ASP A 99 -25.98 3.51 0.52
C ASP A 99 -25.14 4.41 -0.41
N GLY A 100 -23.86 4.03 -0.59
CA GLY A 100 -22.89 4.78 -1.40
C GLY A 100 -22.25 5.99 -0.70
N GLN A 101 -22.70 6.38 0.49
CA GLN A 101 -22.10 7.46 1.27
C GLN A 101 -20.96 6.95 2.13
N GLN A 102 -19.86 7.72 2.21
CA GLN A 102 -18.69 7.37 3.01
C GLN A 102 -18.66 8.12 4.35
N LYS A 103 -18.37 7.40 5.43
CA LYS A 103 -17.96 7.95 6.71
C LYS A 103 -16.57 7.44 7.06
N ARG A 104 -15.68 8.34 7.46
CA ARG A 104 -14.29 8.03 7.81
C ARG A 104 -14.05 8.26 9.29
N THR A 105 -13.23 7.40 9.88
CA THR A 105 -12.72 7.53 11.25
C THR A 105 -11.36 6.84 11.34
N TYR A 106 -10.65 7.05 12.43
CA TYR A 106 -9.34 6.45 12.68
C TYR A 106 -9.37 5.61 13.95
N SER A 107 -8.50 4.60 14.01
CA SER A 107 -8.23 3.89 15.27
C SER A 107 -7.58 4.81 16.29
N ASN A 108 -7.89 4.58 17.56
CA ASN A 108 -7.20 5.21 18.67
C ASN A 108 -5.84 4.53 18.94
N ASP A 109 -5.11 4.99 19.96
CA ASP A 109 -3.80 4.44 20.36
C ASP A 109 -3.83 2.95 20.75
N SER A 110 -5.00 2.39 21.03
CA SER A 110 -5.20 0.98 21.37
C SER A 110 -5.66 0.12 20.18
N GLY A 111 -5.76 0.70 18.98
CA GLY A 111 -6.23 -0.02 17.80
C GLY A 111 -7.73 -0.25 17.79
N GLU A 112 -8.53 0.61 18.42
CA GLU A 112 -9.97 0.42 18.50
C GLU A 112 -10.74 1.49 17.71
N VAL A 113 -11.81 1.05 17.05
CA VAL A 113 -12.79 1.92 16.39
C VAL A 113 -14.19 1.47 16.78
N ASN A 114 -14.98 2.40 17.31
CA ASN A 114 -16.39 2.18 17.62
C ASN A 114 -17.23 3.18 16.83
N MET A 115 -18.09 2.68 15.94
CA MET A 115 -18.93 3.48 15.07
C MET A 115 -20.41 3.25 15.38
N GLY A 116 -21.06 4.27 15.95
CA GLY A 116 -22.51 4.26 16.21
C GLY A 116 -23.32 4.41 14.92
N MET A 117 -23.59 3.31 14.23
CA MET A 117 -24.49 3.26 13.08
C MET A 117 -25.30 1.96 13.08
N ALA A 118 -26.53 2.03 12.56
CA ALA A 118 -27.45 0.90 12.54
C ALA A 118 -27.11 -0.11 11.43
N HIS A 119 -26.59 0.38 10.31
CA HIS A 119 -26.25 -0.41 9.13
C HIS A 119 -24.96 0.12 8.51
N CYS A 120 -24.22 -0.78 7.87
CA CYS A 120 -23.05 -0.48 7.05
C CYS A 120 -22.98 -1.54 5.94
N ASP A 121 -22.89 -1.08 4.70
CA ASP A 121 -22.76 -1.93 3.54
C ASP A 121 -21.36 -2.53 3.46
N THR A 122 -20.34 -1.69 3.61
CA THR A 122 -18.95 -2.09 3.29
C THR A 122 -17.98 -1.35 4.19
N ILE A 123 -16.93 -2.04 4.63
CA ILE A 123 -15.87 -1.47 5.45
C ILE A 123 -14.53 -1.74 4.79
N TYR A 124 -13.79 -0.67 4.53
CA TYR A 124 -12.39 -0.72 4.11
C TYR A 124 -11.49 -0.15 5.19
N VAL A 125 -10.26 -0.66 5.27
CA VAL A 125 -9.24 -0.15 6.19
C VAL A 125 -7.91 0.07 5.48
N GLN A 126 -7.14 1.06 5.93
CA GLN A 126 -5.84 1.43 5.38
C GLN A 126 -4.98 2.06 6.48
N HIS A 127 -3.70 1.74 6.55
CA HIS A 127 -2.78 2.45 7.45
C HIS A 127 -2.33 3.77 6.81
N THR A 128 -2.32 4.85 7.57
CA THR A 128 -1.97 6.18 7.05
C THR A 128 -0.48 6.37 6.78
N LEU A 129 0.41 5.74 7.57
CA LEU A 129 1.86 5.75 7.32
C LEU A 129 2.31 4.86 6.15
N PHE A 130 1.52 3.85 5.82
CA PHE A 130 1.82 2.90 4.75
C PHE A 130 0.67 2.87 3.74
N PRO A 131 0.38 4.01 3.07
CA PRO A 131 -0.74 4.07 2.15
C PRO A 131 -0.51 3.13 0.97
N ASP A 132 -1.50 2.30 0.70
CA ASP A 132 -1.63 1.38 -0.44
C ASP A 132 -3.13 1.13 -0.70
N VAL A 133 -3.51 0.24 -1.61
CA VAL A 133 -4.91 -0.16 -1.82
C VAL A 133 -5.54 -0.61 -0.50
N ALA A 134 -6.68 -0.02 -0.13
CA ALA A 134 -7.36 -0.32 1.12
C ALA A 134 -7.87 -1.77 1.16
N THR A 135 -7.74 -2.42 2.31
CA THR A 135 -8.19 -3.79 2.54
C THR A 135 -9.69 -3.82 2.82
N LEU A 136 -10.42 -4.68 2.13
CA LEU A 136 -11.83 -4.95 2.40
C LEU A 136 -11.96 -5.82 3.66
N ILE A 137 -12.63 -5.31 4.69
CA ILE A 137 -12.91 -6.03 5.95
C ILE A 137 -14.30 -6.65 5.95
N LYS A 138 -15.27 -5.91 5.39
CA LYS A 138 -16.67 -6.34 5.32
C LYS A 138 -17.27 -5.89 3.99
N ASP A 139 -17.99 -6.80 3.33
CA ASP A 139 -18.83 -6.51 2.17
C ASP A 139 -20.33 -6.48 2.55
N LYS A 140 -21.20 -6.28 1.55
CA LYS A 140 -22.65 -6.19 1.74
C LYS A 140 -23.31 -7.50 2.18
N ALA A 141 -22.70 -8.64 1.88
CA ALA A 141 -23.24 -9.95 2.21
C ALA A 141 -22.94 -10.36 3.66
N ASN A 142 -21.87 -9.83 4.25
CA ASN A 142 -21.49 -10.08 5.63
C ASN A 142 -22.31 -9.23 6.60
N ASP A 143 -23.12 -9.84 7.46
CA ASP A 143 -23.96 -9.11 8.43
C ASP A 143 -23.26 -8.80 9.76
N ASN A 144 -22.02 -9.28 9.98
CA ASN A 144 -21.26 -9.04 11.20
C ASN A 144 -20.95 -7.54 11.40
N ASN A 145 -20.79 -7.16 12.66
CA ASN A 145 -20.48 -5.80 13.06
C ASN A 145 -19.36 -5.71 14.10
N HIS A 146 -18.80 -6.84 14.53
CA HIS A 146 -17.63 -6.87 15.40
C HIS A 146 -16.52 -7.66 14.72
N PHE A 147 -15.33 -7.06 14.60
CA PHE A 147 -14.18 -7.62 13.88
C PHE A 147 -12.91 -7.49 14.71
N THR A 148 -12.19 -8.60 14.89
CA THR A 148 -10.78 -8.57 15.28
C THR A 148 -9.93 -8.71 14.04
N ILE A 149 -8.97 -7.80 13.87
CA ILE A 149 -8.20 -7.63 12.64
C ILE A 149 -6.72 -7.62 13.00
N THR A 150 -5.89 -8.36 12.28
CA THR A 150 -4.43 -8.28 12.40
C THR A 150 -3.83 -7.53 11.22
N LEU A 151 -2.71 -6.86 11.45
CA LEU A 151 -1.89 -6.25 10.41
C LEU A 151 -0.98 -7.33 9.82
N ASN A 152 -0.86 -7.37 8.50
CA ASN A 152 -0.01 -8.35 7.82
C ASN A 152 1.38 -7.74 7.57
N PRO A 153 2.46 -8.55 7.52
CA PRO A 153 3.80 -8.06 7.14
C PRO A 153 3.87 -7.36 5.78
N SER A 154 2.89 -7.60 4.89
CA SER A 154 2.77 -6.89 3.61
C SER A 154 2.51 -5.39 3.78
N LEU A 155 2.08 -4.93 4.96
CA LEU A 155 1.75 -3.53 5.22
C LEU A 155 2.91 -2.59 4.85
N GLU A 156 4.12 -2.93 5.29
CA GLU A 156 5.32 -2.13 5.05
C GLU A 156 5.86 -2.29 3.62
N GLN A 157 5.32 -3.24 2.85
CA GLN A 157 5.69 -3.44 1.46
C GLN A 157 4.93 -2.50 0.51
N VAL A 158 5.50 -2.28 -0.67
CA VAL A 158 4.93 -1.41 -1.72
C VAL A 158 4.34 -2.26 -2.85
N SER A 159 3.06 -2.06 -3.16
CA SER A 159 2.56 -2.42 -4.47
C SER A 159 3.04 -1.38 -5.51
N PHE A 160 3.38 -1.78 -6.72
CA PHE A 160 3.58 -0.84 -7.84
C PHE A 160 2.38 -0.84 -8.81
N LYS A 161 1.23 -1.35 -8.35
CA LYS A 161 0.02 -1.39 -9.16
C LYS A 161 -0.40 0.02 -9.57
N GLY A 162 -0.50 0.25 -10.88
CA GLY A 162 -0.90 1.54 -11.45
C GLY A 162 0.23 2.56 -11.51
N ILE A 163 1.48 2.14 -11.31
CA ILE A 163 2.67 2.98 -11.50
C ILE A 163 3.44 2.43 -12.69
N ASP A 164 3.42 3.17 -13.80
CA ASP A 164 4.25 2.90 -14.96
C ASP A 164 5.46 3.82 -14.96
N PHE A 165 6.62 3.26 -15.30
CA PHE A 165 7.87 4.02 -15.46
C PHE A 165 8.15 4.23 -16.94
N THR A 166 8.62 5.42 -17.29
CA THR A 166 9.12 5.75 -18.63
C THR A 166 10.63 5.56 -18.66
N ILE A 167 11.11 4.84 -19.67
CA ILE A 167 12.51 4.68 -20.00
C ILE A 167 12.88 5.88 -20.87
N GLU A 168 13.60 6.83 -20.29
CA GLU A 168 14.05 8.05 -20.99
C GLU A 168 15.29 7.74 -21.85
N ASP A 169 16.22 6.97 -21.26
CA ASP A 169 17.45 6.48 -21.89
C ASP A 169 17.97 5.25 -21.12
N ASP A 170 19.15 4.73 -21.48
CA ASP A 170 19.74 3.53 -20.87
C ASP A 170 20.16 3.69 -19.39
N LYS A 171 20.05 4.89 -18.84
CA LYS A 171 20.45 5.24 -17.47
C LYS A 171 19.35 5.93 -16.66
N THR A 172 18.24 6.33 -17.27
CA THR A 172 17.25 7.18 -16.62
C THR A 172 15.86 6.58 -16.75
N LEU A 173 15.20 6.40 -15.60
CA LEU A 173 13.80 6.05 -15.50
C LEU A 173 13.05 7.22 -14.87
N SER A 174 11.87 7.57 -15.41
CA SER A 174 10.99 8.57 -14.81
C SER A 174 9.62 7.98 -14.51
N CYS A 175 8.87 8.60 -13.62
CA CYS A 175 7.45 8.29 -13.47
C CYS A 175 6.67 9.55 -13.08
N LEU A 176 5.36 9.50 -13.31
CA LEU A 176 4.46 10.56 -12.86
C LEU A 176 4.34 10.53 -11.32
N PRO A 177 3.96 11.67 -10.70
CA PRO A 177 3.58 11.69 -9.29
C PRO A 177 2.58 10.59 -8.97
N ASN A 178 2.80 9.88 -7.88
CA ASN A 178 2.00 8.72 -7.49
C ASN A 178 1.80 8.69 -5.96
N TYR A 179 1.05 7.71 -5.46
CA TYR A 179 0.72 7.65 -4.03
C TYR A 179 1.92 7.38 -3.12
N LEU A 180 3.00 6.79 -3.64
CA LEU A 180 4.25 6.58 -2.91
C LEU A 180 5.12 7.84 -2.96
N LEU A 181 5.20 8.45 -4.13
CA LEU A 181 6.02 9.63 -4.42
C LEU A 181 5.12 10.75 -4.94
N PRO A 182 4.48 11.55 -4.06
CA PRO A 182 3.60 12.65 -4.45
C PRO A 182 4.41 13.91 -4.82
N LEU A 183 5.45 13.73 -5.62
CA LEU A 183 6.41 14.77 -6.01
C LEU A 183 6.51 14.84 -7.54
N GLU A 184 6.78 16.03 -8.06
CA GLU A 184 7.13 16.22 -9.47
C GLU A 184 8.59 15.88 -9.75
N ASP A 185 8.88 15.62 -11.04
CA ASP A 185 10.21 15.31 -11.59
C ASP A 185 10.90 14.10 -10.95
N ILE A 186 10.16 13.00 -10.77
CA ILE A 186 10.73 11.75 -10.25
C ILE A 186 11.61 11.14 -11.33
N LYS A 187 12.92 11.12 -11.08
CA LYS A 187 13.93 10.54 -11.98
C LYS A 187 14.90 9.66 -11.22
N TYR A 188 14.87 8.38 -11.53
CA TYR A 188 15.81 7.39 -11.06
C TYR A 188 17.00 7.32 -12.02
N THR A 189 18.20 7.49 -11.49
CA THR A 189 19.44 7.46 -12.28
C THR A 189 20.25 6.21 -11.94
N LYS A 190 20.67 5.50 -12.98
CA LYS A 190 21.52 4.32 -12.89
C LYS A 190 22.88 4.66 -12.28
N GLN A 191 23.30 3.89 -11.28
CA GLN A 191 24.61 4.03 -10.63
C GLN A 191 25.73 3.42 -11.48
#